data_AF-A0A1I5L8W4-F1
#
_entry.id   AF-A0A1I5L8W4-F1
#
_cell.length_a   1.000
_cell.length_b   1.000
_cell.length_c   1.000
_cell.angle_alpha   90.00
_cell.angle_beta   90.00
_cell.angle_gamma   90.00
#
_symmetry.space_group_name_H-M   'P 1'
#
loop_
_entity.id
_entity.type
_entity.pdbx_description
1 polymer ?
#
loop_
_entity_poly.entity_id
_entity_poly.type
_entity_poly.pdbx_seq_one_letter_code
_entity_poly.pdbx_strand_id
1 'polypeptide(L)'
;MAWKRKYRCKACGYEAEVYEGHGLFRQQIIAMSCPDCKTIQNIVVGGIIADVAPSYRSEAGRLCLQCGSDQIRRWDLRTCPKCQGEMTDTGEKEFWT
;
A
#
# COMPACT_ATOMS: atom_id res chain seq x y z
N MET A 1 2.30 -11.88 -13.15
CA MET A 1 3.48 -10.99 -13.03
C MET A 1 3.15 -9.96 -11.98
N ALA A 2 4.01 -9.84 -10.98
CA ALA A 2 3.88 -8.86 -9.93
C ALA A 2 4.99 -7.80 -10.07
N TRP A 3 4.65 -6.57 -9.74
CA TRP A 3 5.52 -5.42 -9.94
C TRP A 3 5.52 -4.55 -8.70
N LYS A 4 6.67 -3.98 -8.38
CA LYS A 4 6.80 -2.89 -7.42
C LYS A 4 6.96 -1.60 -8.21
N ARG A 5 6.11 -0.61 -7.93
CA ARG A 5 6.15 0.72 -8.53
C ARG A 5 6.45 1.77 -7.49
N LYS A 6 7.14 2.82 -7.90
CA LYS A 6 7.45 3.95 -7.03
C LYS A 6 6.62 5.17 -7.41
N TYR A 7 6.04 5.81 -6.39
CA TYR A 7 5.30 7.06 -6.52
C TYR A 7 6.02 8.14 -5.74
N ARG A 8 6.07 9.34 -6.30
CA ARG A 8 6.65 10.52 -5.65
C ARG A 8 5.66 11.68 -5.66
N CYS A 9 5.52 12.36 -4.53
CA CYS A 9 4.76 13.60 -4.43
C CYS A 9 5.53 14.75 -5.06
N LYS A 10 4.90 15.47 -5.99
CA LYS A 10 5.51 16.64 -6.65
C LYS A 10 5.69 17.84 -5.71
N ALA A 11 4.86 17.95 -4.68
CA ALA A 11 4.84 19.10 -3.77
C ALA A 11 5.83 18.99 -2.60
N CYS A 12 5.93 17.81 -1.96
CA CYS A 12 6.77 17.63 -0.76
C CYS A 12 7.89 16.59 -0.92
N GLY A 13 7.97 15.92 -2.07
CA GLY A 13 9.00 14.90 -2.32
C GLY A 13 8.77 13.56 -1.61
N TYR A 14 7.68 13.38 -0.86
CA TYR A 14 7.35 12.11 -0.22
C TYR A 14 7.26 10.98 -1.25
N GLU A 15 7.91 9.85 -0.95
CA GLU A 15 7.94 8.67 -1.81
C GLU A 15 7.18 7.51 -1.17
N ALA A 16 6.55 6.70 -1.99
CA ALA A 16 5.93 5.45 -1.57
C ALA A 16 6.11 4.39 -2.66
N GLU A 17 6.47 3.18 -2.24
CA GLU A 17 6.45 2.02 -3.11
C GLU A 17 5.10 1.30 -2.97
N VAL A 18 4.52 0.86 -4.08
CA VAL A 18 3.28 0.10 -4.11
C VAL A 18 3.44 -1.15 -4.96
N TYR A 19 2.67 -2.16 -4.64
CA TYR A 19 2.76 -3.47 -5.27
C TYR A 19 1.53 -3.71 -6.15
N GLU A 20 1.76 -4.17 -7.36
CA GLU A 20 0.73 -4.52 -8.34
C GLU A 20 0.81 -6.02 -8.68
N GLY A 21 -0.35 -6.62 -8.91
CA GLY A 21 -0.46 -8.03 -9.28
C GLY A 21 -0.45 -8.97 -8.07
N HIS A 22 -0.09 -10.22 -8.34
CA HIS A 22 -0.03 -11.28 -7.34
C HIS A 22 1.41 -11.78 -7.24
N GLY A 23 1.98 -11.67 -6.05
CA GLY A 23 3.31 -12.18 -5.75
C GLY A 23 3.33 -13.71 -5.60
N LEU A 24 4.48 -14.21 -5.16
CA LEU A 24 4.68 -15.60 -4.72
C LEU A 24 3.54 -16.03 -3.76
N PHE A 25 3.10 -17.28 -3.87
CA PHE A 25 1.95 -17.81 -3.11
C PHE A 25 0.64 -17.02 -3.32
N ARG A 26 0.50 -16.35 -4.48
CA ARG A 26 -0.64 -15.50 -4.84
C ARG A 26 -0.87 -14.34 -3.86
N GLN A 27 0.20 -13.86 -3.22
CA GLN A 27 0.11 -12.76 -2.27
C GLN A 27 -0.43 -11.51 -2.94
N GLN A 28 -1.48 -10.93 -2.36
CA GLN A 28 -2.03 -9.65 -2.79
C GLN A 28 -1.68 -8.59 -1.76
N ILE A 29 -1.08 -7.48 -2.21
CA ILE A 29 -0.71 -6.36 -1.36
C ILE A 29 -1.47 -5.12 -1.82
N ILE A 30 -2.06 -4.41 -0.86
CA ILE A 30 -2.80 -3.18 -1.12
C ILE A 30 -2.17 -2.03 -0.34
N ALA A 31 -1.99 -0.91 -1.03
CA ALA A 31 -1.52 0.33 -0.45
C ALA A 31 -2.67 1.02 0.30
N MET A 32 -2.44 1.34 1.56
CA MET A 32 -3.37 2.02 2.47
C MET A 32 -2.78 3.36 2.89
N SER A 33 -3.58 4.41 2.86
CA SER A 33 -3.24 5.71 3.43
C SER A 33 -3.68 5.77 4.89
N CYS A 34 -2.77 6.11 5.78
CA CYS A 34 -3.07 6.43 7.18
C CYS A 34 -3.09 7.96 7.36
N PRO A 35 -4.25 8.57 7.70
CA PRO A 35 -4.34 10.01 7.95
C PRO A 35 -3.59 10.44 9.21
N ASP A 36 -3.48 9.58 10.23
CA ASP A 36 -2.92 9.95 11.52
C ASP A 36 -1.39 10.07 11.50
N CYS A 37 -0.68 9.06 11.00
CA CYS A 37 0.79 9.13 10.83
C CYS A 37 1.21 9.69 9.47
N LYS A 38 0.25 10.01 8.60
CA LYS A 38 0.46 10.59 7.27
C LYS A 38 1.42 9.75 6.43
N THR A 39 1.20 8.45 6.35
CA THR A 39 2.01 7.54 5.54
C THR A 39 1.14 6.65 4.66
N ILE A 40 1.73 6.17 3.57
CA ILE A 40 1.20 5.03 2.81
C ILE A 40 1.82 3.76 3.41
N GLN A 41 1.02 2.74 3.63
CA GLN A 41 1.39 1.45 4.20
C GLN A 41 0.90 0.34 3.29
N ASN A 42 1.77 -0.60 2.97
CA ASN A 42 1.40 -1.78 2.20
C ASN A 42 0.93 -2.88 3.15
N ILE A 43 -0.30 -3.34 2.99
CA ILE A 43 -0.85 -4.44 3.77
C ILE A 43 -1.15 -5.64 2.89
N VAL A 44 -0.91 -6.83 3.44
CA VAL A 44 -1.21 -8.10 2.77
C VAL A 44 -2.68 -8.44 2.97
N VAL A 45 -3.39 -8.71 1.88
CA VAL A 45 -4.85 -8.92 1.87
C VAL A 45 -5.28 -10.09 0.96
N GLY A 46 -4.48 -11.15 0.93
CA GLY A 46 -4.82 -12.32 0.13
C GLY A 46 -3.63 -13.23 -0.07
N GLY A 47 -3.82 -14.21 -0.95
CA GLY A 47 -2.90 -15.32 -1.16
C GLY A 47 -3.10 -16.43 -0.12
N ILE A 48 -2.19 -17.41 -0.12
CA ILE A 48 -2.31 -18.61 0.72
C ILE A 48 -2.39 -18.28 2.21
N ILE A 49 -1.83 -17.14 2.66
CA ILE A 49 -1.96 -16.69 4.06
C ILE A 49 -3.42 -16.48 4.49
N ALA A 50 -4.32 -16.12 3.57
CA ALA A 50 -5.73 -15.89 3.85
C ALA A 50 -6.52 -17.19 4.10
N ASP A 51 -5.95 -18.34 3.72
CA ASP A 51 -6.51 -19.67 4.00
C ASP A 51 -6.22 -20.12 5.43
N VAL A 52 -5.04 -19.74 5.96
CA VAL A 52 -4.61 -20.09 7.33
C VAL A 52 -4.92 -19.00 8.36
N ALA A 53 -5.04 -17.75 7.93
CA ALA A 53 -5.34 -16.60 8.78
C ALA A 53 -6.43 -15.73 8.12
N PRO A 54 -7.72 -15.95 8.46
CA PRO A 54 -8.84 -15.24 7.84
C PRO A 54 -8.78 -13.71 7.95
N SER A 55 -8.05 -13.16 8.93
CA SER A 55 -7.80 -11.72 9.08
C SER A 55 -6.97 -11.10 7.94
N TYR A 56 -6.44 -11.90 7.02
CA TYR A 56 -5.74 -11.46 5.81
C TYR A 56 -6.61 -11.53 4.56
N ARG A 57 -7.91 -11.85 4.66
CA ARG A 57 -8.82 -11.89 3.50
C ARG A 57 -9.24 -10.51 2.98
N SER A 58 -9.08 -9.47 3.80
CA SER A 58 -9.45 -8.10 3.44
C SER A 58 -8.73 -7.07 4.31
N GLU A 59 -8.89 -5.80 3.96
CA GLU A 59 -8.47 -4.64 4.74
C GLU A 59 -9.32 -4.40 6.00
N ALA A 60 -10.47 -5.06 6.14
CA ALA A 60 -11.40 -4.80 7.23
C ALA A 60 -10.79 -5.13 8.60
N GLY A 61 -10.88 -4.17 9.53
CA GLY A 61 -10.32 -4.31 10.88
C GLY A 61 -8.78 -4.32 10.94
N ARG A 62 -8.09 -3.97 9.85
CA ARG A 62 -6.63 -3.85 9.84
C ARG A 62 -6.22 -2.51 10.42
N LEU A 63 -5.14 -2.54 11.20
CA LEU A 63 -4.51 -1.36 11.78
C LEU A 63 -3.33 -0.89 10.94
N CYS A 64 -3.03 0.40 11.03
CA CYS A 64 -1.80 0.98 10.51
C CYS A 64 -0.59 0.26 11.13
N LEU A 65 0.27 -0.30 10.28
CA LEU A 65 1.49 -1.00 10.73
C LEU A 65 2.51 -0.07 11.40
N GLN A 66 2.39 1.23 11.20
CA GLN A 66 3.30 2.24 11.76
C GLN A 66 2.82 2.83 13.09
N CYS A 67 1.53 3.14 13.24
CA CYS A 67 1.01 3.85 14.41
C CYS A 67 -0.14 3.16 15.13
N GLY A 68 -0.63 2.02 14.64
CA GLY A 68 -1.74 1.28 15.26
C GLY A 68 -3.13 1.88 15.05
N SER A 69 -3.26 2.99 14.30
CA SER A 69 -4.55 3.60 13.96
C SER A 69 -5.44 2.65 13.15
N ASP A 70 -6.74 2.64 13.45
CA ASP A 70 -7.77 1.95 12.69
C ASP A 70 -8.36 2.78 11.54
N GLN A 71 -7.94 4.05 11.40
CA GLN A 71 -8.45 4.99 10.39
C GLN A 71 -7.76 4.85 9.03
N ILE A 72 -7.18 3.69 8.72
CA ILE A 72 -6.53 3.45 7.43
C ILE A 72 -7.58 3.27 6.33
N ARG A 73 -7.29 3.81 5.15
CA ARG A 73 -8.16 3.72 3.98
C ARG A 73 -7.36 3.32 2.75
N ARG A 74 -7.99 2.63 1.79
CA ARG A 74 -7.32 2.28 0.54
C ARG A 74 -6.81 3.55 -0.13
N TRP A 75 -5.53 3.54 -0.48
CA TRP A 75 -4.91 4.67 -1.15
C TRP A 75 -5.39 4.73 -2.61
N ASP A 76 -5.68 5.94 -3.09
CA ASP A 76 -6.22 6.22 -4.42
C ASP A 76 -5.13 6.24 -5.51
N LEU A 77 -3.89 5.91 -5.15
CA LEU A 77 -2.68 5.97 -5.99
C LEU A 77 -2.33 7.39 -6.47
N ARG A 78 -2.89 8.43 -5.84
CA ARG A 78 -2.74 9.83 -6.30
C ARG A 78 -2.52 10.83 -5.19
N THR A 79 -3.12 10.66 -4.02
CA THR A 79 -3.14 11.72 -2.98
C THR A 79 -2.02 11.53 -1.96
N CYS A 80 -1.15 12.53 -1.80
CA CYS A 80 -0.08 12.48 -0.82
C CYS A 80 -0.62 12.55 0.62
N PRO A 81 -0.29 11.60 1.52
CA PRO A 81 -0.76 11.67 2.89
C PRO A 81 -0.08 12.77 3.71
N LYS A 82 1.10 13.26 3.29
CA LYS A 82 1.88 14.29 4.01
C LYS A 82 1.37 15.70 3.77
N CYS A 83 1.10 16.06 2.51
CA CYS A 83 0.75 17.42 2.12
C CYS A 83 -0.55 17.54 1.31
N GLN A 84 -1.28 16.44 1.08
CA GLN A 84 -2.49 16.38 0.25
C GLN A 84 -2.28 16.74 -1.23
N GLY A 85 -1.04 16.98 -1.67
CA GLY A 85 -0.71 17.20 -3.07
C GLY A 85 -0.75 15.93 -3.92
N GLU A 86 -0.57 16.09 -5.23
CA GLU A 86 -0.55 14.98 -6.18
C GLU A 86 0.75 14.16 -6.08
N MET A 87 0.60 12.83 -6.11
CA MET A 87 1.65 11.84 -6.29
C MET A 87 1.56 11.25 -7.70
N THR A 88 2.72 11.10 -8.33
CA THR A 88 2.82 10.49 -9.66
C THR A 88 3.78 9.32 -9.62
N ASP A 89 3.46 8.29 -10.40
CA ASP A 89 4.37 7.18 -10.70
C ASP A 89 5.67 7.75 -11.30
N THR A 90 6.83 7.34 -10.77
CA THR A 90 8.13 7.79 -11.27
C THR A 90 8.56 7.03 -12.53
N GLY A 91 7.83 5.99 -12.92
CA GLY A 91 8.19 5.08 -14.00
C GLY A 91 9.18 4.00 -13.56
N GLU A 92 9.69 4.08 -12.33
CA GLU A 92 10.49 3.01 -11.73
C GLU A 92 9.61 1.79 -11.48
N LYS A 93 9.95 0.70 -12.18
CA LYS A 93 9.22 -0.55 -12.15
C LYS A 93 10.19 -1.69 -11.90
N GLU A 94 10.11 -2.27 -10.72
CA GLU A 94 10.91 -3.43 -10.32
C GLU A 94 10.07 -4.69 -10.37
N PHE A 95 10.65 -5.77 -10.87
CA PHE A 95 10.01 -7.07 -10.83
C PHE A 95 9.89 -7.54 -9.39
N TRP A 96 8.69 -7.97 -9.01
CA TRP A 96 8.40 -8.49 -7.70
C TRP A 96 7.82 -9.90 -7.91
N THR A 97 8.65 -10.91 -7.58
CA THR A 97 8.41 -12.37 -7.61
C THR A 97 8.47 -13.08 -8.94
#